data_AF-A7TSF1-F1
#
_entry.id   AF-A7TSF1-F1
#
_cell.length_a   1.000
_cell.length_b   1.000
_cell.length_c   1.000
_cell.angle_alpha   90.00
_cell.angle_beta   90.00
_cell.angle_gamma   90.00
#
_symmetry.space_group_name_H-M   'P 1'
#
loop_
_entity.id
_entity.type
_entity.pdbx_description
1 polymer ?
#
loop_
_entity_poly.entity_id
_entity_poly.type
_entity_poly.pdbx_seq_one_letter_code
_entity_poly.pdbx_strand_id
1 'polypeptide(L)'
;MYCYVLLLNQIAGGDNTLCAVLVIINSVLQMILYAPLQTFYCYVVTGGSVQSNNMLYSDVAKSVGVFLGIPLAAGFVIRISFLLLVGKIVYEKKILPFIGPWALIGLHYTILIIFISRGNDFIKEIGSAFLCFIPLTLYFLIAWFGTFFLMRFITSREMRNENPGTDIEDLIIDECGCEKKSLLDEKTYGKPTCGADYPVTATMCFTTASNNFELSLAVAISLYGNGSKQAIAATFGPLLEIPVLLFLSLMCKYFQTIFVWRRTEQEEETST
;
A
#
# COMPACT_ATOMS: atom_id res chain seq x y z
N MET A 1 -4.99 -8.19 5.37
CA MET A 1 -3.86 -7.41 4.81
C MET A 1 -3.84 -5.89 5.08
N TYR A 2 -4.91 -5.13 4.84
CA TYR A 2 -4.86 -3.64 4.82
C TYR A 2 -4.49 -2.92 6.12
N CYS A 3 -4.71 -3.55 7.28
CA CYS A 3 -4.26 -3.01 8.57
C CYS A 3 -2.73 -2.89 8.65
N TYR A 4 -2.00 -3.74 7.93
CA TYR A 4 -0.54 -3.75 7.94
C TYR A 4 0.05 -2.55 7.18
N VAL A 5 -0.49 -2.24 5.99
CA VAL A 5 -0.12 -1.05 5.22
C VAL A 5 -0.39 0.23 6.01
N LEU A 6 -1.54 0.31 6.69
CA LEU A 6 -1.85 1.45 7.55
C LEU A 6 -0.81 1.60 8.68
N LEU A 7 -0.39 0.49 9.30
CA LEU A 7 0.62 0.51 10.36
C LEU A 7 1.99 0.94 9.84
N LEU A 8 2.42 0.44 8.68
CA LEU A 8 3.68 0.86 8.05
C LEU A 8 3.66 2.33 7.62
N ASN A 9 2.52 2.80 7.13
CA ASN A 9 2.32 4.20 6.80
C ASN A 9 2.45 5.09 8.04
N GLN A 10 1.83 4.68 9.16
CA GLN A 10 1.97 5.34 10.45
C GLN A 10 3.41 5.35 10.93
N ILE A 11 4.13 4.22 10.79
CA ILE A 11 5.55 4.14 11.14
C ILE A 11 6.36 5.10 10.27
N ALA A 12 6.06 5.23 8.98
CA ALA A 12 6.76 6.14 8.09
C ALA A 12 6.41 7.62 8.32
N GLY A 13 5.31 7.94 9.01
CA GLY A 13 4.82 9.32 9.17
C GLY A 13 3.99 9.80 7.98
N GLY A 14 3.29 8.88 7.30
CA GLY A 14 2.37 9.17 6.21
C GLY A 14 1.01 9.69 6.67
N ASP A 15 0.22 10.22 5.72
CA ASP A 15 -1.19 10.58 5.95
C ASP A 15 -2.07 9.32 6.05
N ASN A 16 -2.68 9.13 7.22
CA ASN A 16 -3.55 7.99 7.51
C ASN A 16 -4.91 8.05 6.82
N THR A 17 -5.46 9.25 6.62
CA THR A 17 -6.74 9.45 5.96
C THR A 17 -6.61 9.12 4.48
N LEU A 18 -5.57 9.65 3.84
CA LEU A 18 -5.26 9.32 2.44
C LEU A 18 -4.99 7.82 2.28
N CYS A 19 -4.24 7.21 3.20
CA CYS A 19 -3.94 5.78 3.16
C CYS A 19 -5.22 4.94 3.22
N ALA A 20 -6.16 5.30 4.10
CA ALA A 20 -7.43 4.60 4.22
C ALA A 20 -8.27 4.70 2.94
N VAL A 21 -8.33 5.88 2.31
CA VAL A 21 -9.06 6.10 1.06
C VAL A 21 -8.44 5.30 -0.09
N LEU A 22 -7.12 5.37 -0.26
CA LEU A 22 -6.42 4.65 -1.32
C LEU A 22 -6.57 3.13 -1.19
N VAL A 23 -6.55 2.61 0.03
CA VAL A 23 -6.78 1.18 0.32
C VAL A 23 -8.19 0.74 -0.10
N ILE A 24 -9.22 1.55 0.17
CA ILE A 24 -10.60 1.26 -0.23
C ILE A 24 -10.71 1.25 -1.75
N ILE A 25 -10.16 2.28 -2.40
CA ILE A 25 -10.16 2.38 -3.87
C ILE A 25 -9.42 1.19 -4.48
N ASN A 26 -8.25 0.83 -3.96
CA ASN A 26 -7.47 -0.32 -4.41
C ASN A 26 -8.27 -1.64 -4.30
N SER A 27 -9.02 -1.81 -3.21
CA SER A 27 -9.88 -2.99 -3.01
C SER A 27 -11.00 -3.08 -4.05
N VAL A 28 -11.65 -1.95 -4.35
CA VAL A 28 -12.71 -1.89 -5.37
C VAL A 28 -12.14 -2.12 -6.76
N LEU A 29 -11.00 -1.50 -7.08
CA LEU A 29 -10.32 -1.71 -8.35
C LEU A 29 -9.87 -3.15 -8.51
N GLN A 30 -9.33 -3.79 -7.48
CA GLN A 30 -8.99 -5.21 -7.52
C GLN A 30 -10.23 -6.08 -7.76
N MET A 31 -11.36 -5.78 -7.13
CA MET A 31 -12.59 -6.53 -7.35
C MET A 31 -13.03 -6.54 -8.82
N ILE A 32 -12.84 -5.42 -9.53
CA ILE A 32 -13.26 -5.26 -10.93
C ILE A 32 -12.16 -5.71 -11.90
N LEU A 33 -10.91 -5.32 -11.66
CA LEU A 33 -9.80 -5.45 -12.61
C LEU A 33 -9.00 -6.75 -12.44
N TYR A 34 -9.09 -7.44 -11.31
CA TYR A 34 -8.28 -8.63 -11.07
C TYR A 34 -8.60 -9.75 -12.07
N ALA A 35 -9.87 -10.07 -12.28
CA ALA A 35 -10.29 -11.11 -13.23
C ALA A 35 -9.87 -10.84 -14.69
N PRO A 36 -10.09 -9.64 -15.26
CA PRO A 36 -9.64 -9.35 -16.62
C PRO A 36 -8.11 -9.29 -16.73
N LEU A 37 -7.40 -8.72 -15.75
CA LEU A 37 -5.93 -8.69 -15.75
C LEU A 37 -5.34 -10.10 -15.65
N GLN A 38 -5.88 -10.97 -14.80
CA GLN A 38 -5.42 -12.35 -14.67
C GLN A 38 -5.58 -13.11 -15.99
N THR A 39 -6.74 -12.97 -16.64
CA THR A 39 -7.01 -13.60 -17.94
C THR A 39 -6.01 -13.11 -18.99
N PHE A 40 -5.77 -11.79 -19.03
CA PHE A 40 -4.80 -11.18 -19.93
C PHE A 40 -3.37 -11.70 -19.70
N TYR A 41 -2.90 -11.75 -18.45
CA TYR A 41 -1.57 -12.25 -18.12
C TYR A 41 -1.40 -13.75 -18.45
N CYS A 42 -2.39 -14.58 -18.15
CA CYS A 42 -2.34 -16.00 -18.51
C CYS A 42 -2.28 -16.22 -20.02
N TYR A 43 -2.97 -15.38 -20.80
CA TYR A 43 -2.93 -15.44 -22.25
C TYR A 43 -1.57 -15.03 -22.81
N VAL A 44 -1.03 -13.89 -22.35
CA VAL A 44 0.22 -13.30 -22.88
C VAL A 44 1.46 -14.06 -22.42
N VAL A 45 1.55 -14.42 -21.14
CA VAL A 45 2.78 -15.00 -20.55
C VAL A 45 2.85 -16.51 -20.78
N THR A 46 1.73 -17.22 -20.63
CA THR A 46 1.70 -18.70 -20.71
C THR A 46 1.47 -19.22 -22.12
N GLY A 47 1.24 -18.34 -23.10
CA GLY A 47 1.24 -18.70 -24.53
C GLY A 47 0.12 -19.67 -24.94
N GLY A 48 -1.13 -19.37 -24.60
CA GLY A 48 -2.32 -20.00 -25.20
C GLY A 48 -2.62 -21.47 -24.86
N SER A 49 -1.82 -22.14 -24.03
CA SER A 49 -2.01 -23.57 -23.66
C SER A 49 -3.03 -23.81 -22.54
N VAL A 50 -3.42 -22.75 -21.81
CA VAL A 50 -4.56 -22.81 -20.89
C VAL A 50 -5.81 -22.53 -21.70
N GLN A 51 -6.50 -23.61 -22.04
CA GLN A 51 -7.77 -23.71 -22.76
C GLN A 51 -8.59 -22.41 -22.71
N SER A 52 -8.57 -21.69 -23.83
CA SER A 52 -9.36 -20.48 -24.08
C SER A 52 -10.84 -20.76 -23.82
N ASN A 53 -11.33 -20.40 -22.63
CA ASN A 53 -12.75 -20.52 -22.29
C ASN A 53 -13.19 -19.39 -21.38
N ASN A 54 -14.40 -18.89 -21.62
CA ASN A 54 -15.19 -18.07 -20.70
C ASN A 54 -15.25 -18.64 -19.26
N MET A 55 -14.92 -19.93 -19.12
CA MET A 55 -14.83 -20.65 -17.84
C MET A 55 -13.73 -20.11 -16.94
N LEU A 56 -12.52 -19.79 -17.45
CA LEU A 56 -11.43 -19.27 -16.60
C LEU A 56 -11.77 -17.90 -16.02
N TYR A 57 -12.29 -16.99 -16.86
CA TYR A 57 -12.75 -15.68 -16.38
C TYR A 57 -13.87 -15.82 -15.34
N SER A 58 -14.83 -16.71 -15.60
CA SER A 58 -15.93 -17.00 -14.67
C SER A 58 -15.43 -17.55 -13.33
N ASP A 59 -14.47 -18.46 -13.35
CA ASP A 59 -13.91 -19.08 -12.15
C ASP A 59 -13.06 -18.08 -11.35
N VAL A 60 -12.22 -17.27 -12.02
CA VAL A 60 -11.48 -16.18 -11.36
C VAL A 60 -12.46 -15.17 -10.75
N ALA A 61 -13.44 -14.71 -11.51
CA ALA A 61 -14.40 -13.69 -11.05
C ALA A 61 -15.25 -14.18 -9.87
N LYS A 62 -15.73 -15.43 -9.91
CA LYS A 62 -16.43 -16.05 -8.79
C LYS A 62 -15.55 -16.12 -7.55
N SER A 63 -14.29 -16.56 -7.69
CA SER A 63 -13.37 -16.64 -6.57
C SER A 63 -13.07 -15.27 -5.97
N VAL A 64 -12.75 -14.26 -6.80
CA VAL A 64 -12.53 -12.88 -6.31
C VAL A 64 -13.79 -12.34 -5.63
N GLY A 65 -14.97 -12.57 -6.20
CA GLY A 65 -16.24 -12.14 -5.62
C GLY A 65 -16.53 -12.79 -4.26
N VAL A 66 -16.22 -14.08 -4.10
CA VAL A 66 -16.39 -14.79 -2.83
C VAL A 66 -15.35 -14.35 -1.80
N PHE A 67 -14.07 -14.24 -2.17
CA PHE A 67 -12.99 -13.93 -1.24
C PHE A 67 -12.90 -12.45 -0.86
N LEU A 68 -13.33 -11.53 -1.73
CA LEU A 68 -13.25 -10.09 -1.47
C LEU A 68 -14.64 -9.44 -1.32
N GLY A 69 -15.61 -9.86 -2.13
CA GLY A 69 -16.96 -9.30 -2.12
C GLY A 69 -17.75 -9.64 -0.86
N ILE A 70 -17.75 -10.92 -0.43
CA ILE A 70 -18.50 -11.33 0.77
C ILE A 70 -17.95 -10.63 2.04
N PRO A 71 -16.62 -10.60 2.31
CA PRO A 71 -16.10 -9.89 3.47
C PRO A 71 -16.35 -8.38 3.43
N LEU A 72 -16.28 -7.74 2.25
CA LEU A 72 -16.57 -6.32 2.10
C LEU A 72 -18.04 -6.02 2.39
N ALA A 73 -18.97 -6.79 1.82
CA ALA A 73 -20.40 -6.66 2.04
C ALA A 73 -20.76 -6.92 3.50
N ALA A 74 -20.20 -7.99 4.10
CA ALA A 74 -20.38 -8.30 5.51
C ALA A 74 -19.85 -7.17 6.41
N GLY A 75 -18.66 -6.65 6.13
CA GLY A 75 -18.07 -5.51 6.86
C GLY A 75 -18.93 -4.25 6.77
N PHE A 76 -19.49 -3.95 5.59
CA PHE A 76 -20.40 -2.82 5.39
C PHE A 76 -21.71 -2.98 6.17
N VAL A 77 -22.33 -4.16 6.10
CA VAL A 77 -23.56 -4.48 6.85
C VAL A 77 -23.29 -4.41 8.35
N ILE A 78 -22.23 -5.04 8.85
CA ILE A 78 -21.83 -4.99 10.26
C ILE A 78 -21.62 -3.54 10.69
N ARG A 79 -20.90 -2.73 9.89
CA ARG A 79 -20.67 -1.32 10.21
C ARG A 79 -21.99 -0.55 10.34
N ILE A 80 -22.90 -0.69 9.38
CA ILE A 80 -24.20 -0.02 9.44
C ILE A 80 -25.01 -0.50 10.65
N SER A 81 -25.12 -1.81 10.85
CA SER A 81 -25.86 -2.39 11.98
C SER A 81 -25.32 -1.91 13.32
N PHE A 82 -24.01 -1.87 13.54
CA PHE A 82 -23.41 -1.40 14.79
C PHE A 82 -23.54 0.11 14.97
N LEU A 83 -23.43 0.90 13.91
CA LEU A 83 -23.64 2.35 13.97
C LEU A 83 -25.10 2.68 14.33
N LEU A 84 -26.06 1.92 13.82
CA LEU A 84 -27.49 2.09 14.11
C LEU A 84 -27.86 1.60 15.52
N LEU A 85 -27.27 0.50 16.00
CA LEU A 85 -27.62 -0.11 17.29
C LEU A 85 -26.94 0.56 18.49
N VAL A 86 -25.67 0.96 18.38
CA VAL A 86 -24.82 1.36 19.53
C VAL A 86 -24.42 2.84 19.47
N GLY A 87 -24.58 3.49 18.31
CA GLY A 87 -24.23 4.89 18.09
C GLY A 87 -22.74 5.12 17.76
N LYS A 88 -22.46 6.23 17.06
CA LYS A 88 -21.15 6.56 16.47
C LYS A 88 -20.00 6.60 17.48
N ILE A 89 -20.23 7.19 18.66
CA ILE A 89 -19.19 7.45 19.66
C ILE A 89 -18.64 6.14 20.27
N VAL A 90 -19.52 5.19 20.57
CA VAL A 90 -19.12 3.90 21.17
C VAL A 90 -18.45 3.01 20.12
N TYR A 91 -18.91 3.06 18.87
CA TYR A 91 -18.29 2.35 17.76
C TYR A 91 -16.84 2.81 17.54
N GLU A 92 -16.59 4.12 17.45
CA GLU A 92 -15.26 4.67 17.22
C GLU A 92 -14.31 4.48 18.41
N LYS A 93 -14.77 4.71 19.65
CA LYS A 93 -13.88 4.63 20.83
C LYS A 93 -13.63 3.22 21.36
N LYS A 94 -14.58 2.29 21.21
CA LYS A 94 -14.50 0.96 21.86
C LYS A 94 -14.43 -0.21 20.89
N ILE A 95 -15.23 -0.19 19.83
CA ILE A 95 -15.34 -1.30 18.88
C ILE A 95 -14.21 -1.28 17.85
N LEU A 96 -13.91 -0.11 17.28
CA LEU A 96 -12.85 0.05 16.27
C LEU A 96 -11.45 -0.39 16.77
N PRO A 97 -10.96 0.07 17.94
CA PRO A 97 -9.65 -0.35 18.44
C PRO A 97 -9.62 -1.80 18.91
N PHE A 98 -10.77 -2.39 19.25
CA PHE A 98 -10.85 -3.80 19.61
C PHE A 98 -10.68 -4.70 18.38
N ILE A 99 -11.31 -4.38 17.24
CA ILE A 99 -11.28 -5.24 16.04
C ILE A 99 -9.89 -5.27 15.37
N GLY A 100 -9.12 -4.18 15.46
CA GLY A 100 -7.81 -4.07 14.80
C GLY A 100 -6.84 -5.24 15.08
N PRO A 101 -6.55 -5.57 16.34
CA PRO A 101 -5.69 -6.71 16.70
C PRO A 101 -6.22 -8.07 16.23
N TRP A 102 -7.54 -8.29 16.27
CA TRP A 102 -8.14 -9.56 15.83
C TRP A 102 -7.94 -9.82 14.33
N ALA A 103 -7.98 -8.77 13.50
CA ALA A 103 -7.70 -8.90 12.07
C ALA A 103 -6.25 -9.35 11.81
N LEU A 104 -5.29 -8.82 12.57
CA LEU A 104 -3.89 -9.22 12.49
C LEU A 104 -3.68 -10.68 12.93
N ILE A 105 -4.32 -11.09 14.02
CA ILE A 105 -4.26 -12.47 14.51
C ILE A 105 -4.88 -13.43 13.49
N GLY A 106 -6.03 -13.07 12.90
CA GLY A 106 -6.68 -13.88 11.87
C GLY A 106 -5.81 -14.09 10.64
N LEU A 107 -5.10 -13.05 10.19
CA LEU A 107 -4.13 -13.15 9.09
C LEU A 107 -3.01 -14.15 9.41
N HIS A 108 -2.37 -14.01 10.58
CA HIS A 108 -1.28 -14.91 10.98
C HIS A 108 -1.77 -16.34 11.19
N TYR A 109 -2.98 -16.51 11.72
CA TYR A 109 -3.62 -17.82 11.86
C TYR A 109 -3.82 -18.49 10.50
N THR A 110 -4.34 -17.79 9.50
CA THR A 110 -4.52 -18.32 8.14
C THR A 110 -3.18 -18.75 7.55
N ILE A 111 -2.14 -17.92 7.67
CA ILE A 111 -0.79 -18.26 7.22
C ILE A 111 -0.31 -19.53 7.93
N LEU A 112 -0.39 -19.59 9.27
CA LEU A 112 0.02 -20.76 10.04
C LEU A 112 -0.71 -22.04 9.61
N ILE A 113 -2.03 -21.98 9.40
CA ILE A 113 -2.81 -23.14 8.97
C ILE A 113 -2.39 -23.62 7.59
N ILE A 114 -2.16 -22.70 6.64
CA ILE A 114 -1.72 -23.05 5.29
C ILE A 114 -0.32 -23.68 5.33
N PHE A 115 0.57 -23.13 6.16
CA PHE A 115 1.90 -23.69 6.41
C PHE A 115 1.87 -25.09 7.03
N ILE A 116 1.06 -25.29 8.07
CA ILE A 116 0.91 -26.59 8.74
C ILE A 116 0.31 -27.62 7.77
N SER A 117 -0.72 -27.23 7.02
CA SER A 117 -1.39 -28.11 6.06
C SER A 117 -0.46 -28.56 4.92
N ARG A 118 0.66 -27.86 4.66
CA ARG A 118 1.52 -28.06 3.49
C ARG A 118 3.02 -28.16 3.78
N GLY A 119 3.38 -28.31 5.06
CA GLY A 119 4.77 -28.27 5.51
C GLY A 119 5.71 -29.27 4.81
N ASN A 120 5.20 -30.45 4.41
CA ASN A 120 6.02 -31.49 3.78
C ASN A 120 6.42 -31.15 2.33
N ASP A 121 5.51 -30.56 1.56
CA ASP A 121 5.79 -30.09 0.20
C ASP A 121 6.57 -28.76 0.24
N PHE A 122 6.29 -27.93 1.24
CA PHE A 122 6.99 -26.69 1.52
C PHE A 122 8.50 -26.88 1.65
N ILE A 123 8.96 -27.87 2.45
CA ILE A 123 10.39 -28.11 2.67
C ILE A 123 11.09 -28.58 1.38
N LYS A 124 10.41 -29.38 0.56
CA LYS A 124 10.98 -29.96 -0.67
C LYS A 124 11.10 -28.93 -1.79
N GLU A 125 10.14 -28.02 -1.91
CA GLU A 125 10.13 -27.00 -2.97
C GLU A 125 10.75 -25.67 -2.55
N ILE A 126 11.22 -25.53 -1.30
CA ILE A 126 11.72 -24.27 -0.74
C ILE A 126 12.82 -23.65 -1.60
N GLY A 127 13.73 -24.47 -2.16
CA GLY A 127 14.82 -24.00 -3.01
C GLY A 127 14.33 -23.36 -4.31
N SER A 128 13.25 -23.89 -4.90
CA SER A 128 12.62 -23.29 -6.08
C SER A 128 11.79 -22.05 -5.71
N ALA A 129 11.19 -22.03 -4.52
CA ALA A 129 10.43 -20.89 -4.04
C ALA A 129 11.30 -19.64 -3.78
N PHE A 130 12.55 -19.82 -3.36
CA PHE A 130 13.49 -18.70 -3.22
C PHE A 130 13.76 -17.97 -4.54
N LEU A 131 13.67 -18.65 -5.69
CA LEU A 131 13.78 -17.99 -6.99
C LEU A 131 12.63 -17.00 -7.23
N CYS A 132 11.47 -17.20 -6.60
CA CYS A 132 10.36 -16.25 -6.64
C CYS A 132 10.60 -15.02 -5.73
N PHE A 133 11.52 -15.08 -4.78
CA PHE A 133 11.78 -13.96 -3.87
C PHE A 133 12.46 -12.81 -4.58
N ILE A 134 13.42 -13.11 -5.46
CA ILE A 134 14.16 -12.10 -6.23
C ILE A 134 13.22 -11.19 -7.04
N PRO A 135 12.36 -11.70 -7.94
CA PRO A 135 11.45 -10.85 -8.71
C PRO A 135 10.45 -10.13 -7.81
N LEU A 136 10.03 -10.75 -6.70
CA LEU A 136 9.06 -10.14 -5.79
C LEU A 136 9.66 -8.98 -4.98
N THR A 137 10.84 -9.16 -4.41
CA THR A 137 11.60 -8.09 -3.75
C THR A 137 11.89 -6.97 -4.74
N LEU A 138 12.36 -7.30 -5.95
CA LEU A 138 12.65 -6.31 -6.98
C LEU A 138 11.39 -5.54 -7.38
N TYR A 139 10.24 -6.21 -7.51
CA TYR A 139 8.96 -5.57 -7.73
C TYR A 139 8.64 -4.54 -6.62
N PHE A 140 8.78 -4.92 -5.34
CA PHE A 140 8.49 -4.00 -4.23
C PHE A 140 9.40 -2.79 -4.21
N LEU A 141 10.71 -3.00 -4.44
CA LEU A 141 11.68 -1.92 -4.51
C LEU A 141 11.37 -0.99 -5.68
N ILE A 142 11.13 -1.54 -6.88
CA ILE A 142 10.82 -0.73 -8.06
C ILE A 142 9.51 0.03 -7.88
N ALA A 143 8.46 -0.59 -7.35
CA ALA A 143 7.19 0.07 -7.11
C ALA A 143 7.36 1.24 -6.13
N TRP A 144 8.05 1.00 -5.01
CA TRP A 144 8.25 2.02 -3.98
C TRP A 144 9.15 3.17 -4.47
N PHE A 145 10.34 2.86 -4.99
CA PHE A 145 11.26 3.88 -5.51
C PHE A 145 10.68 4.57 -6.75
N GLY A 146 10.00 3.83 -7.62
CA GLY A 146 9.33 4.36 -8.80
C GLY A 146 8.29 5.41 -8.44
N THR A 147 7.41 5.14 -7.46
CA THR A 147 6.44 6.12 -6.97
C THR A 147 7.14 7.31 -6.32
N PHE A 148 8.18 7.09 -5.52
CA PHE A 148 8.96 8.18 -4.90
C PHE A 148 9.58 9.13 -5.94
N PHE A 149 10.26 8.56 -6.95
CA PHE A 149 10.87 9.33 -8.03
C PHE A 149 9.82 9.99 -8.92
N LEU A 150 8.72 9.30 -9.21
CA LEU A 150 7.60 9.86 -9.98
C LEU A 150 7.00 11.06 -9.27
N MET A 151 6.77 10.97 -7.96
CA MET A 151 6.24 12.07 -7.17
C MET A 151 7.19 13.26 -7.17
N ARG A 152 8.49 13.00 -6.98
CA ARG A 152 9.54 14.03 -7.11
C ARG A 152 9.53 14.67 -8.50
N PHE A 153 9.40 13.87 -9.56
CA PHE A 153 9.40 14.35 -10.95
C PHE A 153 8.17 15.19 -11.28
N ILE A 154 6.97 14.74 -10.90
CA ILE A 154 5.72 15.46 -11.11
C ILE A 154 5.76 16.79 -10.37
N THR A 155 6.14 16.80 -9.09
CA THR A 155 6.17 18.05 -8.34
C THR A 155 7.26 19.00 -8.82
N SER A 156 8.40 18.50 -9.28
CA SER A 156 9.43 19.37 -9.89
C SER A 156 8.94 20.02 -11.20
N ARG A 157 8.03 19.36 -11.93
CA ARG A 157 7.38 19.94 -13.11
C ARG A 157 6.30 20.95 -12.76
N GLU A 158 5.51 20.67 -11.74
CA GLU A 158 4.46 21.57 -11.28
C GLU A 158 5.06 22.90 -10.80
N MET A 159 6.10 22.85 -9.94
CA MET A 159 6.83 24.04 -9.47
C MET A 159 7.45 24.85 -10.62
N ARG A 160 7.82 24.20 -11.74
CA ARG A 160 8.35 24.85 -12.94
C ARG A 160 7.25 25.47 -13.82
N ASN A 161 6.04 24.91 -13.80
CA ASN A 161 4.90 25.41 -14.58
C ASN A 161 4.14 26.53 -13.85
N GLU A 162 4.07 26.49 -12.51
CA GLU A 162 3.40 27.49 -11.69
C GLU A 162 4.22 28.81 -11.64
N ASN A 163 5.55 28.73 -11.75
CA ASN A 163 6.45 29.88 -11.88
C ASN A 163 7.22 29.88 -13.22
N PRO A 164 6.62 30.37 -14.34
CA PRO A 164 7.35 30.56 -15.59
C PRO A 164 8.26 31.81 -15.60
N GLY A 165 8.28 32.60 -14.51
CA GLY A 165 9.02 33.87 -14.46
C GLY A 165 9.02 34.50 -13.08
N THR A 166 9.59 33.83 -12.09
CA THR A 166 10.09 34.52 -10.91
C THR A 166 11.58 34.28 -10.87
N ASP A 167 12.27 35.19 -11.55
CA ASP A 167 13.63 35.51 -11.21
C ASP A 167 13.72 35.79 -9.70
N ILE A 168 14.91 35.60 -9.18
CA ILE A 168 15.30 35.74 -7.78
C ILE A 168 15.04 37.19 -7.32
N GLU A 169 13.79 37.60 -7.09
CA GLU A 169 13.49 38.98 -6.64
C GLU A 169 12.14 39.22 -5.95
N ASP A 170 11.21 38.25 -5.83
CA ASP A 170 9.92 38.46 -5.11
C ASP A 170 9.82 37.69 -3.78
N LEU A 171 10.93 37.53 -3.07
CA LEU A 171 10.93 37.10 -1.65
C LEU A 171 11.20 38.25 -0.67
N ILE A 172 11.21 39.49 -1.17
CA ILE A 172 11.36 40.69 -0.34
C ILE A 172 10.42 41.75 -0.91
N ILE A 173 9.20 41.81 -0.41
CA ILE A 173 8.51 43.03 0.05
C ILE A 173 7.25 42.51 0.73
N ASP A 174 7.35 42.26 2.04
CA ASP A 174 6.22 42.49 2.93
C ASP A 174 6.54 43.76 3.71
N GLU A 175 5.56 44.66 3.74
CA GLU A 175 5.69 46.11 3.90
C GLU A 175 5.96 46.58 5.34
N CYS A 176 6.60 45.77 6.19
CA CYS A 176 6.81 46.15 7.58
C CYS A 176 8.23 45.85 8.04
N GLY A 177 9.03 46.92 8.15
CA GLY A 177 10.37 46.89 8.72
C GLY A 177 10.36 46.45 10.18
N CYS A 178 10.61 45.16 10.41
CA CYS A 178 11.14 44.60 11.65
C CYS A 178 11.88 43.31 11.29
N GLU A 179 13.19 43.34 11.45
CA GLU A 179 14.12 42.23 11.23
C GLU A 179 13.72 40.98 12.03
N LYS A 180 12.99 40.06 11.39
CA LYS A 180 12.92 38.64 11.77
C LYS A 180 13.53 37.82 10.64
N LYS A 181 14.86 37.82 10.67
CA LYS A 181 15.75 36.70 10.32
C LYS A 181 14.99 35.50 9.75
N SER A 182 15.07 35.35 8.43
CA SER A 182 14.97 34.10 7.68
C SER A 182 14.92 32.84 8.58
N LEU A 183 13.72 32.38 8.93
CA LEU A 183 13.49 31.09 9.59
C LEU A 183 13.58 29.90 8.62
N LEU A 184 14.07 30.14 7.39
CA LEU A 184 14.72 29.10 6.61
C LEU A 184 16.15 28.98 7.13
N ASP A 185 16.26 28.16 8.17
CA ASP A 185 17.45 27.76 8.90
C ASP A 185 18.69 27.72 7.97
N GLU A 186 19.72 28.50 8.30
CA GLU A 186 21.05 28.55 7.65
C GLU A 186 21.65 27.14 7.47
N LYS A 187 21.20 26.16 8.26
CA LYS A 187 21.51 24.72 8.17
C LYS A 187 20.88 23.96 6.99
N THR A 188 20.01 24.60 6.21
CA THR A 188 19.25 23.97 5.11
C THR A 188 19.89 24.23 3.74
N TYR A 189 20.89 25.11 3.68
CA TYR A 189 21.55 25.52 2.46
C TYR A 189 22.31 24.36 1.81
N GLY A 190 21.91 23.93 0.61
CA GLY A 190 22.56 22.87 -0.18
C GLY A 190 21.91 21.47 -0.11
N LYS A 191 20.81 21.29 0.62
CA LYS A 191 20.07 20.01 0.61
C LYS A 191 19.09 19.93 -0.57
N PRO A 192 18.93 18.76 -1.21
CA PRO A 192 17.92 18.58 -2.23
C PRO A 192 16.52 18.80 -1.64
N THR A 193 15.75 19.72 -2.21
CA THR A 193 14.37 20.00 -1.83
C THR A 193 13.42 19.02 -2.51
N CYS A 194 12.32 18.69 -1.84
CA CYS A 194 11.16 17.98 -2.38
C CYS A 194 9.95 18.91 -2.24
N GLY A 195 9.37 19.35 -3.36
CA GLY A 195 8.14 20.18 -3.32
C GLY A 195 6.88 19.39 -2.96
N ALA A 196 6.92 18.05 -3.01
CA ALA A 196 5.82 17.18 -2.63
C ALA A 196 5.69 17.13 -1.10
N ASP A 197 4.47 17.03 -0.60
CA ASP A 197 4.26 16.84 0.84
C ASP A 197 4.75 15.44 1.25
N TYR A 198 5.53 15.38 2.33
CA TYR A 198 6.11 14.13 2.83
C TYR A 198 5.03 13.09 3.17
N PRO A 199 4.05 13.40 4.05
CA PRO A 199 3.00 12.47 4.44
C PRO A 199 2.24 11.90 3.23
N VAL A 200 1.95 12.72 2.22
CA VAL A 200 1.27 12.28 0.99
C VAL A 200 2.16 11.35 0.17
N THR A 201 3.43 11.72 -0.03
CA THR A 201 4.39 10.94 -0.81
C THR A 201 4.65 9.58 -0.17
N ALA A 202 4.87 9.55 1.16
CA ALA A 202 5.07 8.32 1.91
C ALA A 202 3.86 7.39 1.77
N THR A 203 2.65 7.92 1.99
CA THR A 203 1.40 7.17 1.82
C THR A 203 1.25 6.59 0.43
N MET A 204 1.57 7.35 -0.62
CA MET A 204 1.45 6.87 -1.98
C MET A 204 2.46 5.76 -2.27
N CYS A 205 3.71 5.88 -1.80
CA CYS A 205 4.73 4.85 -1.98
C CYS A 205 4.35 3.52 -1.31
N PHE A 206 3.84 3.55 -0.07
CA PHE A 206 3.39 2.33 0.61
C PHE A 206 2.15 1.71 -0.01
N THR A 207 1.22 2.55 -0.49
CA THR A 207 0.01 2.05 -1.15
C THR A 207 0.33 1.43 -2.51
N THR A 208 1.25 2.01 -3.30
CA THR A 208 1.66 1.43 -4.59
C THR A 208 2.49 0.16 -4.42
N ALA A 209 3.34 0.07 -3.39
CA ALA A 209 4.17 -1.10 -3.17
C ALA A 209 3.37 -2.32 -2.68
N SER A 210 2.28 -2.12 -1.94
CA SER A 210 1.56 -3.25 -1.31
C SER A 210 0.58 -3.97 -2.23
N ASN A 211 0.46 -5.30 -2.07
CA ASN A 211 -0.32 -6.17 -2.96
C ASN A 211 -1.09 -7.27 -2.25
N ASN A 212 -2.35 -7.50 -2.62
CA ASN A 212 -3.19 -8.51 -1.96
C ASN A 212 -2.79 -9.98 -2.24
N PHE A 213 -1.79 -10.52 -1.53
CA PHE A 213 -1.36 -11.92 -1.68
C PHE A 213 -2.38 -12.93 -1.18
N GLU A 214 -3.21 -12.57 -0.20
CA GLU A 214 -4.29 -13.44 0.29
C GLU A 214 -5.27 -13.75 -0.85
N LEU A 215 -5.63 -12.73 -1.63
CA LEU A 215 -6.45 -12.88 -2.83
C LEU A 215 -5.75 -13.73 -3.89
N SER A 216 -4.45 -13.48 -4.12
CA SER A 216 -3.66 -14.24 -5.10
C SER A 216 -3.59 -15.72 -4.75
N LEU A 217 -3.36 -16.05 -3.48
CA LEU A 217 -3.33 -17.42 -2.97
C LEU A 217 -4.68 -18.11 -3.12
N ALA A 218 -5.76 -17.41 -2.75
CA ALA A 218 -7.11 -17.93 -2.87
C ALA A 218 -7.49 -18.27 -4.32
N VAL A 219 -7.14 -17.39 -5.27
CA VAL A 219 -7.34 -17.64 -6.70
C VAL A 219 -6.44 -18.76 -7.23
N ALA A 220 -5.18 -18.81 -6.81
CA ALA A 220 -4.25 -19.86 -7.22
C ALA A 220 -4.74 -21.25 -6.78
N ILE A 221 -5.22 -21.37 -5.54
CA ILE A 221 -5.83 -22.61 -5.01
C ILE A 221 -7.09 -22.96 -5.79
N SER A 222 -7.93 -21.97 -6.11
CA SER A 222 -9.18 -22.17 -6.85
C SER A 222 -8.98 -22.65 -8.29
N LEU A 223 -7.92 -22.19 -8.99
CA LEU A 223 -7.72 -22.49 -10.41
C LEU A 223 -6.77 -23.65 -10.66
N TYR A 224 -5.64 -23.68 -9.93
CA TYR A 224 -4.57 -24.66 -10.15
C TYR A 224 -4.61 -25.78 -9.12
N GLY A 225 -5.50 -25.67 -8.14
CA GLY A 225 -5.57 -26.58 -7.02
C GLY A 225 -4.54 -26.27 -5.94
N ASN A 226 -4.79 -26.85 -4.78
CA ASN A 226 -4.05 -26.58 -3.56
C ASN A 226 -2.56 -27.01 -3.69
N GLY A 227 -2.27 -28.11 -4.42
CA GLY A 227 -0.93 -28.69 -4.61
C GLY A 227 -0.03 -28.05 -5.68
N SER A 228 -0.45 -26.92 -6.25
CA SER A 228 0.25 -26.30 -7.37
C SER A 228 1.44 -25.44 -6.91
N LYS A 229 2.48 -25.35 -7.75
CA LYS A 229 3.64 -24.48 -7.50
C LYS A 229 3.25 -23.01 -7.39
N GLN A 230 2.17 -22.62 -8.08
CA GLN A 230 1.58 -21.28 -8.06
C GLN A 230 1.00 -20.94 -6.68
N ALA A 231 0.25 -21.86 -6.06
CA ALA A 231 -0.29 -21.66 -4.72
C ALA A 231 0.82 -21.60 -3.65
N ILE A 232 1.86 -22.43 -3.81
CA ILE A 232 3.05 -22.40 -2.95
C ILE A 232 3.74 -21.04 -3.05
N ALA A 233 4.01 -20.55 -4.28
CA ALA A 233 4.63 -19.24 -4.49
C ALA A 233 3.83 -18.08 -3.87
N ALA A 234 2.49 -18.10 -4.00
CA ALA A 234 1.63 -17.07 -3.42
C ALA A 234 1.66 -17.06 -1.88
N THR A 235 1.86 -18.22 -1.24
CA THR A 235 1.96 -18.35 0.22
C THR A 235 3.21 -17.66 0.79
N PHE A 236 4.29 -17.58 0.01
CA PHE A 236 5.49 -16.85 0.41
C PHE A 236 5.37 -15.33 0.32
N GLY A 237 4.36 -14.83 -0.40
CA GLY A 237 4.13 -13.40 -0.61
C GLY A 237 4.09 -12.60 0.71
N PRO A 238 3.20 -12.92 1.65
CA PRO A 238 3.11 -12.21 2.94
C PRO A 238 4.38 -12.29 3.78
N LEU A 239 5.08 -13.44 3.73
CA LEU A 239 6.34 -13.63 4.46
C LEU A 239 7.46 -12.72 3.98
N LEU A 240 7.47 -12.40 2.69
CA LEU A 240 8.46 -11.49 2.10
C LEU A 240 7.99 -10.04 2.17
N GLU A 241 6.70 -9.79 1.94
CA GLU A 241 6.12 -8.45 1.94
C GLU A 241 6.37 -7.73 3.26
N ILE A 242 6.08 -8.39 4.38
CA ILE A 242 6.20 -7.80 5.72
C ILE A 242 7.63 -7.29 5.99
N PRO A 243 8.70 -8.10 5.91
CA PRO A 243 10.05 -7.62 6.19
C PRO A 243 10.53 -6.58 5.17
N VAL A 244 10.19 -6.72 3.89
CA VAL A 244 10.63 -5.77 2.85
C VAL A 244 9.95 -4.42 3.02
N LEU A 245 8.65 -4.37 3.24
CA LEU A 245 7.94 -3.10 3.45
C LEU A 245 8.32 -2.46 4.79
N LEU A 246 8.61 -3.27 5.83
CA LEU A 246 9.16 -2.75 7.09
C LEU A 246 10.51 -2.08 6.85
N PHE A 247 11.42 -2.73 6.11
CA PHE A 247 12.70 -2.13 5.72
C PHE A 247 12.52 -0.83 4.94
N LEU A 248 11.57 -0.80 3.99
CA LEU A 248 11.24 0.42 3.22
C LEU A 248 10.65 1.53 4.10
N SER A 249 9.89 1.22 5.15
CA SER A 249 9.41 2.24 6.10
C SER A 249 10.53 2.89 6.89
N LEU A 250 11.54 2.12 7.28
CA LEU A 250 12.75 2.65 7.90
C LEU A 250 13.57 3.49 6.91
N MET A 251 13.67 3.06 5.65
CA MET A 251 14.31 3.85 4.59
C MET A 251 13.55 5.16 4.29
N CYS A 252 12.21 5.13 4.34
CA CYS A 252 11.39 6.32 4.17
C CYS A 252 11.68 7.36 5.26
N LYS A 253 11.77 6.93 6.53
CA LYS A 253 12.19 7.79 7.65
C LYS A 253 13.61 8.32 7.50
N TYR A 254 14.52 7.50 6.98
CA TYR A 254 15.87 7.95 6.68
C TYR A 254 15.85 9.07 5.62
N PHE A 255 15.04 8.95 4.56
CA PHE A 255 14.85 9.99 3.55
C PHE A 255 14.13 11.24 4.09
N GLN A 256 13.25 11.09 5.06
CA GLN A 256 12.65 12.24 5.77
C GLN A 256 13.71 13.16 6.39
N THR A 257 14.81 12.58 6.89
CA THR A 257 15.90 13.32 7.54
C THR A 257 16.89 13.92 6.53
N ILE A 258 17.05 13.29 5.37
CA ILE A 258 17.98 13.74 4.31
C ILE A 258 17.39 14.91 3.50
N PHE A 259 16.14 14.78 3.07
CA PHE A 259 15.49 15.74 2.18
C PHE A 259 14.79 16.84 2.96
N VAL A 260 14.75 18.04 2.37
CA VAL A 260 13.96 19.15 2.89
C VAL A 260 12.60 19.11 2.23
N TRP A 261 11.58 18.85 3.03
CA TRP A 261 10.21 18.66 2.58
C TRP A 261 9.43 19.96 2.74
N ARG A 262 8.53 20.25 1.79
CA ARG A 262 7.54 21.31 1.94
C ARG A 262 6.61 20.95 3.09
N ARG A 263 6.57 21.79 4.13
CA ARG A 263 5.69 21.60 5.30
C ARG A 263 4.41 22.38 5.03
N THR A 264 3.31 21.68 4.78
CA THR A 264 1.99 22.30 4.68
C THR A 264 1.50 22.63 6.10
N GLU A 265 1.14 23.88 6.36
CA GLU A 265 0.71 24.43 7.66
C GLU A 265 -0.60 23.77 8.18
N GLN A 266 -0.54 22.55 8.70
CA GLN A 266 -1.68 21.91 9.37
C GLN A 266 -1.47 21.70 10.88
N GLU A 267 -0.39 22.23 11.46
CA GLU A 267 -0.09 22.09 12.90
C GLU A 267 -0.58 23.25 13.79
N GLU A 268 -1.16 24.34 13.26
CA GLU A 268 -1.53 25.50 14.09
C GLU A 268 -2.86 25.38 14.88
N GLU A 269 -3.75 24.42 14.61
CA GLU A 269 -5.06 24.38 15.29
C GLU A 269 -5.14 23.47 16.55
N THR A 270 -4.04 22.84 17.00
CA THR A 270 -4.09 21.93 18.18
C THR A 270 -3.42 22.48 19.44
N SER A 271 -3.11 23.78 19.49
CA SER A 271 -2.59 24.42 20.70
C SER A 271 -3.14 25.84 20.87
N THR A 272 -4.44 25.95 21.09
CA THR A 272 -5.07 27.09 21.77
C THR A 272 -6.16 26.58 22.70
#